data_AF-A0A1Q3UZA2-F1
#
_entry.id   AF-A0A1Q3UZA2-F1
#
_cell.length_a   1.000
_cell.length_b   1.000
_cell.length_c   1.000
_cell.angle_alpha   90.00
_cell.angle_beta   90.00
_cell.angle_gamma   90.00
#
_symmetry.space_group_name_H-M   'P 1'
#
loop_
_entity.id
_entity.type
_entity.pdbx_description
1 polymer ?
#
loop_
_entity_poly.entity_id
_entity_poly.type
_entity_poly.pdbx_seq_one_letter_code
_entity_poly.pdbx_strand_id
1 'polypeptide(L)'
;MLNSRKSLLLLAASAALALSTAAQARQWLLPSETMFTGSGNEWLTVDAANSTDLYYYDHPGQPWDAVITAPDGSTVPVENRMVGKLRQVFDVPIAQGGTYKISITNDQMFGSSMLNGEKKMLPRGTTPATLAAAIPAGATEVQTAEANNRIETFVTAGEPTTSVFTSGGKGIEMIPVTHPNDLAVDEEATFQFLLDGKPAADLEVVAIPGGIRYRADLKQISAKTDAEGKVRFTWPEAGMYWVSVSIGGRRGGEGAGGPPPATPPQPEAPERRASYAMTVEVQG
;
A
#
# COMPACT_ATOMS: atom_id res chain seq x y z
N MET A 1 32.90 -50.61 4.71
CA MET A 1 32.03 -49.87 3.76
C MET A 1 30.73 -49.34 4.40
N LEU A 2 30.72 -48.94 5.69
CA LEU A 2 29.49 -48.48 6.36
C LEU A 2 29.51 -47.03 6.88
N ASN A 3 30.63 -46.33 6.78
CA ASN A 3 30.76 -44.95 7.32
C ASN A 3 30.52 -43.84 6.29
N SER A 4 30.56 -44.13 4.99
CA SER A 4 30.43 -43.08 3.97
C SER A 4 28.98 -42.70 3.65
N ARG A 5 27.99 -43.52 4.03
CA ARG A 5 26.57 -43.28 3.74
C ARG A 5 25.86 -42.39 4.77
N LYS A 6 26.38 -42.29 6.00
CA LYS A 6 25.80 -41.42 7.05
C LYS A 6 26.22 -39.96 6.89
N SER A 7 27.42 -39.69 6.36
CA SER A 7 27.88 -38.32 6.10
C SER A 7 27.21 -37.65 4.89
N LEU A 8 26.69 -38.43 3.94
CA LEU A 8 25.94 -37.91 2.79
C LEU A 8 24.47 -37.58 3.12
N LEU A 9 23.90 -38.17 4.17
CA LEU A 9 22.54 -37.87 4.64
C LEU A 9 22.50 -36.60 5.53
N LEU A 10 23.63 -36.20 6.12
CA LEU A 10 23.75 -34.97 6.92
C LEU A 10 24.04 -33.72 6.07
N LEU A 11 24.55 -33.87 4.85
CA LEU A 11 24.81 -32.75 3.93
C LEU A 11 23.60 -32.36 3.06
N ALA A 12 22.59 -33.24 2.95
CA ALA A 12 21.34 -32.96 2.25
C ALA A 12 20.28 -32.28 3.14
N ALA A 13 20.43 -32.32 4.47
CA ALA A 13 19.53 -31.66 5.40
C ALA A 13 19.85 -30.16 5.61
N SER A 14 20.99 -29.67 5.11
CA SER A 14 21.43 -28.27 5.28
C SER A 14 21.03 -27.35 4.13
N ALA A 15 20.48 -27.88 3.03
CA ALA A 15 20.13 -27.11 1.83
C ALA A 15 18.63 -26.75 1.72
N ALA A 16 17.82 -27.11 2.72
CA ALA A 16 16.37 -26.82 2.74
C ALA A 16 15.96 -25.81 3.82
N LEU A 17 16.90 -25.01 4.33
CA LEU A 17 16.56 -23.67 4.83
C LEU A 17 16.41 -22.76 3.61
N ALA A 18 15.43 -23.08 2.75
CA ALA A 18 14.79 -22.03 1.98
C ALA A 18 14.27 -21.06 3.04
N LEU A 19 14.99 -19.95 3.21
CA LEU A 19 14.50 -18.79 3.90
C LEU A 19 13.09 -18.58 3.35
N SER A 20 12.07 -18.87 4.15
CA SER A 20 10.74 -18.35 3.85
C SER A 20 10.96 -16.86 3.78
N THR A 21 10.98 -16.31 2.57
CA THR A 21 10.83 -14.89 2.35
C THR A 21 9.48 -14.61 2.98
N ALA A 22 9.50 -14.14 4.24
CA ALA A 22 8.28 -13.77 4.94
C ALA A 22 7.65 -12.70 4.07
N ALA A 23 6.65 -13.09 3.28
CA ALA A 23 5.98 -12.21 2.37
C ALA A 23 5.41 -11.08 3.22
N GLN A 24 5.85 -9.86 2.89
CA GLN A 24 5.59 -8.68 3.69
C GLN A 24 4.09 -8.47 3.80
N ALA A 25 3.60 -8.15 5.00
CA ALA A 25 2.18 -7.86 5.20
C ALA A 25 1.75 -6.71 4.29
N ARG A 26 0.70 -6.95 3.51
CA ARG A 26 0.09 -6.03 2.56
C ARG A 26 -1.14 -5.43 3.19
N GLN A 27 -1.25 -4.11 3.16
CA GLN A 27 -2.43 -3.42 3.68
C GLN A 27 -3.43 -3.20 2.54
N TRP A 28 -4.71 -3.39 2.82
CA TRP A 28 -5.74 -3.30 1.79
C TRP A 28 -7.08 -2.86 2.36
N LEU A 29 -7.87 -2.24 1.49
CA LEU A 29 -9.31 -2.04 1.64
C LEU A 29 -10.00 -3.00 0.67
N LEU A 30 -11.03 -3.72 1.12
CA LEU A 30 -11.82 -4.61 0.29
C LEU A 30 -13.29 -4.18 0.40
N PRO A 31 -13.84 -3.51 -0.62
CA PRO A 31 -15.26 -3.19 -0.67
C PRO A 31 -16.09 -4.45 -0.94
N SER A 32 -17.30 -4.53 -0.40
CA SER A 32 -18.25 -5.62 -0.67
C SER A 32 -18.75 -5.63 -2.12
N GLU A 33 -18.69 -4.47 -2.79
CA GLU A 33 -19.13 -4.25 -4.16
C GLU A 33 -18.37 -3.04 -4.73
N THR A 34 -18.03 -3.04 -6.02
CA THR A 34 -17.34 -1.91 -6.65
C THR A 34 -18.22 -1.08 -7.57
N MET A 35 -19.40 -1.59 -7.94
CA MET A 35 -20.36 -0.93 -8.81
C MET A 35 -21.79 -1.10 -8.30
N PHE A 36 -22.51 -0.01 -8.10
CA PHE A 36 -23.95 -0.03 -7.83
C PHE A 36 -24.73 0.40 -9.08
N THR A 37 -25.82 -0.29 -9.37
CA THR A 37 -26.73 0.08 -10.47
C THR A 37 -27.71 1.19 -10.10
N GLY A 38 -27.97 1.38 -8.80
CA GLY A 38 -28.79 2.48 -8.27
C GLY A 38 -27.94 3.65 -7.77
N SER A 39 -28.60 4.79 -7.52
CA SER A 39 -27.95 6.07 -7.22
C SER A 39 -28.43 6.70 -5.90
N GLY A 40 -28.91 5.89 -4.95
CA GLY A 40 -29.39 6.38 -3.68
C GLY A 40 -30.16 5.33 -2.87
N ASN A 41 -29.57 4.94 -1.73
CA ASN A 41 -30.01 3.99 -0.69
C ASN A 41 -29.20 2.69 -0.62
N GLU A 42 -28.13 2.59 -1.40
CA GLU A 42 -27.20 1.49 -1.32
C GLU A 42 -26.24 1.66 -0.12
N TRP A 43 -25.76 0.55 0.38
CA TRP A 43 -24.78 0.49 1.46
C TRP A 43 -23.61 -0.33 1.01
N LEU A 44 -22.42 0.20 1.24
CA LEU A 44 -21.16 -0.47 1.00
C LEU A 44 -20.55 -0.87 2.34
N THR A 45 -20.24 -2.15 2.53
CA THR A 45 -19.38 -2.58 3.63
C THR A 45 -17.94 -2.67 3.14
N VAL A 46 -16.99 -2.18 3.93
CA VAL A 46 -15.57 -2.20 3.61
C VAL A 46 -14.79 -2.89 4.72
N ASP A 47 -14.02 -3.91 4.35
CA ASP A 47 -13.01 -4.50 5.21
C ASP A 47 -11.67 -3.79 5.01
N ALA A 48 -11.01 -3.44 6.12
CA ALA A 48 -9.64 -2.96 6.15
C ALA A 48 -8.78 -3.94 6.95
N ALA A 49 -7.72 -4.47 6.33
CA ALA A 49 -6.83 -5.42 7.00
C ALA A 49 -5.40 -5.38 6.45
N ASN A 50 -4.52 -6.08 7.18
CA ASN A 50 -3.16 -6.39 6.77
C ASN A 50 -3.08 -7.88 6.51
N SER A 51 -2.36 -8.32 5.48
CA SER A 51 -2.17 -9.75 5.27
C SER A 51 -0.94 -10.18 4.49
N THR A 52 -0.43 -11.38 4.76
CA THR A 52 0.52 -12.02 3.85
C THR A 52 -0.21 -12.49 2.60
N ASP A 53 -1.31 -13.23 2.79
CA ASP A 53 -2.18 -13.67 1.70
C ASP A 53 -3.27 -12.63 1.45
N LEU A 54 -3.31 -12.05 0.24
CA LEU A 54 -4.27 -10.98 -0.08
C LEU A 54 -5.71 -11.40 0.18
N TYR A 55 -6.44 -10.52 0.86
CA TYR A 55 -7.84 -10.67 1.26
C TYR A 55 -8.11 -11.79 2.27
N TYR A 56 -7.11 -12.17 3.06
CA TYR A 56 -7.24 -13.02 4.25
C TYR A 56 -6.88 -12.25 5.51
N TYR A 57 -7.53 -12.54 6.63
CA TYR A 57 -7.23 -11.88 7.90
C TYR A 57 -6.20 -12.69 8.70
N ASP A 58 -4.92 -12.58 8.36
CA ASP A 58 -3.82 -13.34 8.98
C ASP A 58 -2.84 -12.47 9.81
N HIS A 59 -2.97 -11.14 9.75
CA HIS A 59 -2.23 -10.20 10.60
C HIS A 59 -3.16 -9.41 11.53
N PRO A 60 -2.63 -8.81 12.62
CA PRO A 60 -3.40 -7.92 13.47
C PRO A 60 -4.00 -6.74 12.69
N GLY A 61 -5.28 -6.49 12.94
CA GLY A 61 -5.98 -5.31 12.46
C GLY A 61 -5.42 -4.04 13.11
N GLN A 62 -5.72 -2.90 12.50
CA GLN A 62 -5.34 -1.58 13.02
C GLN A 62 -6.58 -0.69 13.09
N PRO A 63 -6.65 0.24 14.06
CA PRO A 63 -7.73 1.21 14.14
C PRO A 63 -7.49 2.36 13.14
N TRP A 64 -7.51 2.06 11.85
CA TRP A 64 -7.31 3.09 10.82
C TRP A 64 -8.47 4.06 10.72
N ASP A 65 -8.13 5.32 10.48
CA ASP A 65 -9.12 6.36 10.21
C ASP A 65 -9.31 6.46 8.69
N ALA A 66 -10.41 5.86 8.22
CA ALA A 66 -10.81 5.93 6.83
C ALA A 66 -11.49 7.27 6.52
N VAL A 67 -11.20 7.84 5.35
CA VAL A 67 -11.85 9.02 4.81
C VAL A 67 -12.56 8.61 3.51
N ILE A 68 -13.86 8.89 3.44
CA ILE A 68 -14.68 8.66 2.26
C ILE A 68 -14.96 10.01 1.61
N THR A 69 -14.58 10.15 0.34
CA THR A 69 -14.91 11.31 -0.49
C THR A 69 -16.01 10.93 -1.48
N ALA A 70 -17.11 11.66 -1.46
CA ALA A 70 -18.23 11.51 -2.38
C ALA A 70 -17.92 12.11 -3.78
N PRO A 71 -18.74 11.82 -4.79
CA PRO A 71 -18.57 12.35 -6.15
C PRO A 71 -18.55 13.88 -6.24
N ASP A 72 -19.25 14.57 -5.33
CA ASP A 72 -19.26 16.04 -5.23
C ASP A 72 -18.05 16.62 -4.47
N GLY A 73 -17.16 15.76 -3.96
CA GLY A 73 -15.99 16.13 -3.16
C GLY A 73 -16.25 16.27 -1.66
N SER A 74 -17.50 16.11 -1.20
CA SER A 74 -17.84 16.13 0.21
C SER A 74 -17.34 14.88 0.94
N THR A 75 -17.14 14.98 2.27
CA THR A 75 -16.78 13.83 3.09
C THR A 75 -18.05 13.09 3.55
N VAL A 76 -18.05 11.77 3.40
CA VAL A 76 -19.11 10.89 3.92
C VAL A 76 -18.68 10.30 5.26
N PRO A 77 -19.56 10.26 6.27
CA PRO A 77 -19.24 9.63 7.55
C PRO A 77 -19.01 8.12 7.38
N VAL A 78 -18.04 7.61 8.15
CA VAL A 78 -17.86 6.17 8.38
C VAL A 78 -18.92 5.72 9.38
N GLU A 79 -19.79 4.78 8.99
CA GLU A 79 -20.84 4.24 9.85
C GLU A 79 -20.48 2.83 10.35
N ASN A 80 -21.08 2.40 11.46
CA ASN A 80 -20.94 1.03 12.01
C ASN A 80 -19.49 0.53 12.13
N ARG A 81 -18.53 1.41 12.42
CA ARG A 81 -17.12 1.05 12.54
C ARG A 81 -16.90 0.03 13.66
N MET A 82 -16.30 -1.11 13.33
CA MET A 82 -15.90 -2.16 14.27
C MET A 82 -14.43 -2.53 14.08
N VAL A 83 -13.65 -2.48 15.16
CA VAL A 83 -12.23 -2.88 15.14
C VAL A 83 -12.09 -4.21 15.88
N GLY A 84 -11.84 -5.28 15.13
CA GLY A 84 -11.55 -6.61 15.66
C GLY A 84 -10.05 -6.86 15.81
N LYS A 85 -9.69 -8.09 16.19
CA LYS A 85 -8.28 -8.49 16.33
C LYS A 85 -7.52 -8.54 15.01
N LEU A 86 -8.20 -8.87 13.91
CA LEU A 86 -7.58 -9.16 12.61
C LEU A 86 -7.98 -8.18 11.50
N ARG A 87 -9.05 -7.40 11.69
CA ARG A 87 -9.56 -6.45 10.71
C ARG A 87 -10.35 -5.32 11.36
N GLN A 88 -10.45 -4.22 10.66
CA GLN A 88 -11.49 -3.21 10.87
C GLN A 88 -12.54 -3.37 9.77
N VAL A 89 -13.81 -3.23 10.12
CA VAL A 89 -14.93 -3.18 9.17
C VAL A 89 -15.75 -1.94 9.43
N PHE A 90 -16.35 -1.37 8.39
CA PHE A 90 -17.24 -0.22 8.48
C PHE A 90 -18.18 -0.16 7.27
N ASP A 91 -19.23 0.62 7.40
CA ASP A 91 -20.22 0.85 6.36
C ASP A 91 -20.12 2.28 5.81
N VAL A 92 -20.46 2.41 4.54
CA VAL A 92 -20.47 3.67 3.79
C VAL A 92 -21.83 3.80 3.10
N PRO A 93 -22.62 4.86 3.40
CA PRO A 93 -23.85 5.12 2.68
C PRO A 93 -23.55 5.66 1.28
N ILE A 94 -24.18 5.08 0.27
CA ILE A 94 -24.09 5.48 -1.12
C ILE A 94 -25.39 6.22 -1.48
N ALA A 95 -25.31 7.55 -1.49
CA ALA A 95 -26.46 8.44 -1.59
C ALA A 95 -26.46 9.30 -2.86
N GLN A 96 -25.37 9.29 -3.62
CA GLN A 96 -25.17 10.08 -4.83
C GLN A 96 -24.67 9.18 -5.95
N GLY A 97 -25.04 9.48 -7.19
CA GLY A 97 -24.41 8.86 -8.35
C GLY A 97 -23.00 9.40 -8.57
N GLY A 98 -22.09 8.54 -9.00
CA GLY A 98 -20.69 8.85 -9.29
C GLY A 98 -19.71 7.96 -8.54
N THR A 99 -18.43 8.33 -8.63
CA THR A 99 -17.33 7.60 -8.00
C THR A 99 -17.01 8.14 -6.61
N TYR A 100 -17.03 7.24 -5.63
CA TYR A 100 -16.56 7.44 -4.26
C TYR A 100 -15.12 6.97 -4.14
N LYS A 101 -14.31 7.74 -3.41
CA LYS A 101 -12.96 7.34 -3.01
C LYS A 101 -12.94 7.02 -1.53
N ILE A 102 -12.57 5.80 -1.17
CA ILE A 102 -12.33 5.40 0.21
C ILE A 102 -10.82 5.32 0.40
N SER A 103 -10.29 6.04 1.39
CA SER A 103 -8.85 6.16 1.60
C SER A 103 -8.47 6.00 3.07
N ILE A 104 -7.33 5.37 3.32
CA ILE A 104 -6.59 5.44 4.57
C ILE A 104 -5.23 6.04 4.25
N THR A 105 -4.91 7.18 4.87
CA THR A 105 -3.63 7.86 4.65
C THR A 105 -2.92 8.05 5.99
N ASN A 106 -1.62 7.76 6.04
CA ASN A 106 -0.80 7.93 7.23
C ASN A 106 0.50 8.64 6.86
N ASP A 107 0.79 9.73 7.57
CA ASP A 107 1.97 10.55 7.37
C ASP A 107 2.75 10.62 8.68
N GLN A 108 3.99 10.14 8.66
CA GLN A 108 4.80 10.02 9.87
C GLN A 108 6.22 10.51 9.62
N MET A 109 6.73 11.29 10.56
CA MET A 109 8.15 11.51 10.70
C MET A 109 8.68 10.55 11.75
N PHE A 110 9.71 9.81 11.38
CA PHE A 110 10.48 8.96 12.27
C PHE A 110 11.87 9.52 12.43
N GLY A 111 12.50 9.18 13.54
CA GLY A 111 13.92 9.44 13.67
C GLY A 111 14.47 9.04 15.02
N SER A 112 15.79 9.10 15.09
CA SER A 112 16.52 8.98 16.33
C SER A 112 17.75 9.85 16.30
N SER A 113 18.24 10.20 17.47
CA SER A 113 19.50 10.90 17.64
C SER A 113 20.22 10.38 18.89
N MET A 114 21.53 10.56 18.95
CA MET A 114 22.32 10.30 20.15
C MET A 114 22.47 11.59 20.93
N LEU A 115 22.15 11.57 22.23
CA LEU A 115 22.39 12.69 23.13
C LEU A 115 23.12 12.16 24.36
N ASN A 116 24.33 12.66 24.62
CA ASN A 116 25.16 12.24 25.75
C ASN A 116 25.39 10.71 25.80
N GLY A 117 25.49 10.05 24.65
CA GLY A 117 25.64 8.59 24.55
C GLY A 117 24.33 7.79 24.67
N GLU A 118 23.18 8.44 24.86
CA GLU A 118 21.87 7.80 24.86
C GLU A 118 21.10 8.00 23.55
N LYS A 119 20.53 6.93 23.00
CA LYS A 119 19.65 7.01 21.85
C LYS A 119 18.29 7.58 22.24
N LYS A 120 17.93 8.76 21.72
CA LYS A 120 16.61 9.38 21.86
C LYS A 120 15.82 9.19 20.56
N MET A 121 14.57 8.72 20.69
CA MET A 121 13.64 8.68 19.56
C MET A 121 13.07 10.08 19.29
N LEU A 122 12.74 10.36 18.05
CA LEU A 122 11.97 11.53 17.68
C LEU A 122 10.59 11.47 18.37
N PRO A 123 10.09 12.58 18.94
CA PRO A 123 8.75 12.64 19.50
C PRO A 123 7.68 12.22 18.48
N ARG A 124 6.63 11.53 18.96
CA ARG A 124 5.46 11.23 18.10
C ARG A 124 4.80 12.54 17.68
N GLY A 125 4.34 12.58 16.42
CA GLY A 125 3.67 13.76 15.86
C GLY A 125 4.60 14.85 15.36
N THR A 126 5.92 14.65 15.37
CA THR A 126 6.84 15.56 14.67
C THR A 126 6.50 15.62 13.18
N THR A 127 6.58 16.81 12.60
CA THR A 127 6.35 17.07 11.17
C THR A 127 7.62 17.62 10.54
N PRO A 128 7.73 17.68 9.20
CA PRO A 128 8.86 18.33 8.53
C PRO A 128 9.12 19.76 9.06
N ALA A 129 8.05 20.51 9.34
CA ALA A 129 8.15 21.88 9.85
C ALA A 129 8.65 21.96 11.30
N THR A 130 8.38 20.96 12.14
CA THR A 130 8.78 20.96 13.56
C THR A 130 10.04 20.12 13.83
N LEU A 131 10.58 19.47 12.82
CA LEU A 131 11.71 18.54 12.95
C LEU A 131 12.95 19.19 13.58
N ALA A 132 13.32 20.38 13.13
CA ALA A 132 14.51 21.08 13.63
C ALA A 132 14.41 21.39 15.13
N ALA A 133 13.22 21.71 15.62
CA ALA A 133 12.98 21.96 17.05
C ALA A 133 12.87 20.66 17.88
N ALA A 134 12.54 19.54 17.23
CA ALA A 134 12.37 18.24 17.87
C ALA A 134 13.71 17.50 18.09
N ILE A 135 14.79 17.91 17.43
CA ILE A 135 16.13 17.36 17.61
C ILE A 135 16.80 18.06 18.80
N PRO A 136 17.23 17.33 19.85
CA PRO A 136 17.86 17.94 21.02
C PRO A 136 19.17 18.68 20.66
N ALA A 137 19.43 19.80 21.33
CA ALA A 137 20.68 20.53 21.17
C ALA A 137 21.88 19.65 21.61
N GLY A 138 22.94 19.62 20.79
CA GLY A 138 24.11 18.78 21.03
C GLY A 138 23.91 17.31 20.66
N ALA A 139 22.78 16.95 20.03
CA ALA A 139 22.58 15.60 19.54
C ALA A 139 23.47 15.30 18.32
N THR A 140 24.03 14.09 18.29
CA THR A 140 24.85 13.54 17.21
C THR A 140 24.13 12.35 16.56
N GLU A 141 24.65 11.85 15.43
CA GLU A 141 24.08 10.67 14.74
C GLU A 141 22.57 10.78 14.46
N VAL A 142 22.14 11.96 14.02
CA VAL A 142 20.73 12.22 13.71
C VAL A 142 20.33 11.42 12.46
N GLN A 143 19.34 10.56 12.61
CA GLN A 143 18.73 9.79 11.53
C GLN A 143 17.25 10.11 11.52
N THR A 144 16.73 10.64 10.41
CA THR A 144 15.32 10.99 10.26
C THR A 144 14.78 10.46 8.95
N ALA A 145 13.50 10.10 8.93
CA ALA A 145 12.82 9.61 7.75
C ALA A 145 11.38 10.11 7.73
N GLU A 146 10.92 10.60 6.59
CA GLU A 146 9.51 10.87 6.33
C GLU A 146 8.90 9.66 5.62
N ALA A 147 7.78 9.17 6.15
CA ALA A 147 7.04 8.05 5.61
C ALA A 147 5.59 8.46 5.31
N ASN A 148 5.16 8.23 4.08
CA ASN A 148 3.76 8.37 3.68
C ASN A 148 3.22 7.01 3.25
N ASN A 149 2.03 6.67 3.70
CA ASN A 149 1.36 5.45 3.29
C ASN A 149 -0.08 5.76 2.92
N ARG A 150 -0.51 5.28 1.76
CA ARG A 150 -1.85 5.50 1.22
C ARG A 150 -2.42 4.17 0.76
N ILE A 151 -3.63 3.86 1.23
CA ILE A 151 -4.42 2.71 0.79
C ILE A 151 -5.75 3.26 0.29
N GLU A 152 -6.13 2.91 -0.94
CA GLU A 152 -7.36 3.39 -1.56
C GLU A 152 -8.20 2.24 -2.12
N THR A 153 -9.49 2.47 -2.25
CA THR A 153 -10.38 1.70 -3.11
C THR A 153 -11.45 2.64 -3.64
N PHE A 154 -12.03 2.29 -4.79
CA PHE A 154 -13.00 3.12 -5.48
C PHE A 154 -14.29 2.33 -5.70
N VAL A 155 -15.41 3.01 -5.59
CA VAL A 155 -16.74 2.43 -5.81
C VAL A 155 -17.55 3.42 -6.63
N THR A 156 -18.22 2.95 -7.67
CA THR A 156 -19.04 3.79 -8.54
C THR A 156 -20.52 3.42 -8.41
N ALA A 157 -21.38 4.42 -8.26
CA ALA A 157 -22.82 4.26 -8.33
C ALA A 157 -23.35 4.91 -9.61
N GLY A 158 -23.90 4.13 -10.54
CA GLY A 158 -24.30 4.63 -11.86
C GLY A 158 -23.11 5.02 -12.74
N GLU A 159 -23.10 6.25 -13.26
CA GLU A 159 -22.05 6.72 -14.19
C GLU A 159 -20.76 7.09 -13.45
N PRO A 160 -19.56 6.64 -13.91
CA PRO A 160 -18.29 7.00 -13.30
C PRO A 160 -18.00 8.51 -13.35
N THR A 161 -17.47 9.06 -12.26
CA THR A 161 -16.98 10.46 -12.20
C THR A 161 -15.49 10.51 -11.87
N THR A 162 -14.82 11.60 -12.23
CA THR A 162 -13.36 11.75 -12.03
C THR A 162 -12.97 12.81 -11.00
N SER A 163 -13.94 13.51 -10.41
CA SER A 163 -13.76 14.62 -9.46
C SER A 163 -12.94 14.24 -8.21
N VAL A 164 -13.02 12.98 -7.78
CA VAL A 164 -12.31 12.47 -6.59
C VAL A 164 -10.82 12.21 -6.82
N PHE A 165 -10.33 12.24 -8.07
CA PHE A 165 -8.93 11.98 -8.42
C PHE A 165 -8.08 13.25 -8.51
N THR A 166 -8.41 14.26 -7.72
CA THR A 166 -7.55 15.44 -7.56
C THR A 166 -6.33 15.09 -6.70
N SER A 167 -5.15 15.52 -7.14
CA SER A 167 -3.89 15.32 -6.41
C SER A 167 -3.85 16.22 -5.17
N GLY A 168 -3.53 15.62 -4.01
CA GLY A 168 -3.26 16.30 -2.75
C GLY A 168 -1.82 16.78 -2.61
N GLY A 169 -0.92 16.39 -3.54
CA GLY A 169 0.45 16.88 -3.63
C GLY A 169 1.42 16.26 -2.61
N LYS A 170 1.06 15.14 -1.99
CA LYS A 170 1.86 14.51 -0.92
C LYS A 170 1.90 12.99 -1.04
N GLY A 171 3.12 12.44 -0.99
CA GLY A 171 3.36 11.02 -1.09
C GLY A 171 3.10 10.51 -2.52
N ILE A 172 2.85 9.21 -2.65
CA ILE A 172 2.47 8.62 -3.93
C ILE A 172 0.95 8.71 -4.08
N GLU A 173 0.49 9.17 -5.24
CA GLU A 173 -0.92 9.28 -5.61
C GLU A 173 -1.16 8.64 -6.97
N MET A 174 -2.34 8.03 -7.17
CA MET A 174 -2.76 7.48 -8.46
C MET A 174 -3.81 8.40 -9.09
N ILE A 175 -3.58 8.77 -10.34
CA ILE A 175 -4.50 9.49 -11.21
C ILE A 175 -4.87 8.56 -12.36
N PRO A 176 -6.15 8.17 -12.50
CA PRO A 176 -6.55 7.23 -13.53
C PRO A 176 -6.52 7.88 -14.91
N VAL A 177 -5.97 7.16 -15.88
CA VAL A 177 -6.27 7.41 -17.30
C VAL A 177 -7.43 6.51 -17.71
N THR A 178 -7.43 5.24 -17.26
CA THR A 178 -8.57 4.33 -17.25
C THR A 178 -9.23 4.35 -15.87
N HIS A 179 -10.55 4.47 -15.81
CA HIS A 179 -11.27 4.54 -14.53
C HIS A 179 -11.10 3.23 -13.73
N PRO A 180 -10.84 3.27 -12.40
CA PRO A 180 -10.50 2.07 -11.62
C PRO A 180 -11.66 1.09 -11.41
N ASN A 181 -12.90 1.51 -11.69
CA ASN A 181 -14.09 0.63 -11.72
C ASN A 181 -14.54 0.29 -13.15
N ASP A 182 -13.69 0.55 -14.16
CA ASP A 182 -13.94 0.24 -15.57
C ASP A 182 -12.74 -0.57 -16.12
N LEU A 183 -12.52 -1.72 -15.50
CA LEU A 183 -11.43 -2.64 -15.86
C LEU A 183 -12.04 -3.95 -16.34
N ALA A 184 -11.57 -4.45 -17.48
CA ALA A 184 -12.02 -5.71 -18.05
C ALA A 184 -10.84 -6.63 -18.41
N VAL A 185 -11.10 -7.93 -18.45
CA VAL A 185 -10.14 -8.94 -18.93
C VAL A 185 -9.75 -8.63 -20.37
N ASP A 186 -8.46 -8.82 -20.68
CA ASP A 186 -7.85 -8.59 -22.00
C ASP A 186 -7.89 -7.13 -22.50
N GLU A 187 -8.46 -6.21 -21.73
CA GLU A 187 -8.41 -4.77 -22.00
C GLU A 187 -7.23 -4.11 -21.28
N GLU A 188 -6.61 -3.14 -21.96
CA GLU A 188 -5.50 -2.38 -21.38
C GLU A 188 -6.03 -1.24 -20.50
N ALA A 189 -5.60 -1.23 -19.24
CA ALA A 189 -5.84 -0.12 -18.31
C ALA A 189 -4.58 0.69 -18.09
N THR A 190 -4.70 2.01 -18.06
CA THR A 190 -3.59 2.93 -17.80
C THR A 190 -3.82 3.71 -16.49
N PHE A 191 -2.80 3.75 -15.65
CA PHE A 191 -2.77 4.57 -14.43
C PHE A 191 -1.54 5.46 -14.42
N GLN A 192 -1.68 6.70 -13.94
CA GLN A 192 -0.57 7.61 -13.72
C GLN A 192 -0.27 7.70 -12.22
N PHE A 193 0.99 7.49 -11.85
CA PHE A 193 1.46 7.68 -10.49
C PHE A 193 2.24 8.99 -10.36
N LEU A 194 1.86 9.78 -9.37
CA LEU A 194 2.55 10.99 -8.97
C LEU A 194 3.31 10.75 -7.66
N LEU A 195 4.45 11.42 -7.49
CA LEU A 195 5.14 11.57 -6.22
C LEU A 195 5.16 13.07 -5.88
N ASP A 196 4.54 13.44 -4.77
CA ASP A 196 4.41 14.83 -4.31
C ASP A 196 3.84 15.76 -5.41
N GLY A 197 2.78 15.28 -6.08
CA GLY A 197 2.08 16.01 -7.15
C GLY A 197 2.81 16.07 -8.49
N LYS A 198 3.96 15.39 -8.64
CA LYS A 198 4.72 15.35 -9.90
C LYS A 198 4.75 13.95 -10.50
N PRO A 199 4.69 13.79 -11.83
CA PRO A 199 4.89 12.50 -12.49
C PRO A 199 6.12 11.75 -11.97
N ALA A 200 5.95 10.49 -11.58
CA ALA A 200 7.02 9.69 -10.98
C ALA A 200 7.41 8.52 -11.90
N ALA A 201 8.56 8.65 -12.56
CA ALA A 201 9.09 7.67 -13.50
C ALA A 201 9.88 6.54 -12.81
N ASP A 202 10.03 5.41 -13.52
CA ASP A 202 10.79 4.22 -13.10
C ASP A 202 10.36 3.61 -11.75
N LEU A 203 9.10 3.84 -11.37
CA LEU A 203 8.49 3.16 -10.23
C LEU A 203 8.06 1.76 -10.63
N GLU A 204 8.45 0.76 -9.85
CA GLU A 204 7.92 -0.59 -9.98
C GLU A 204 6.51 -0.66 -9.39
N VAL A 205 5.54 -0.93 -10.26
CA VAL A 205 4.14 -1.13 -9.90
C VAL A 205 3.82 -2.60 -10.04
N VAL A 206 3.28 -3.19 -8.99
CA VAL A 206 2.89 -4.60 -8.97
C VAL A 206 1.38 -4.72 -8.83
N ALA A 207 0.77 -5.64 -9.54
CA ALA A 207 -0.62 -6.04 -9.39
C ALA A 207 -0.68 -7.53 -9.06
N ILE A 208 -1.44 -7.89 -8.02
CA ILE A 208 -1.54 -9.27 -7.54
C ILE A 208 -3.02 -9.61 -7.36
N PRO A 209 -3.56 -10.64 -8.03
CA PRO A 209 -4.94 -11.06 -7.82
C PRO A 209 -5.11 -11.70 -6.44
N GLY A 210 -6.27 -11.43 -5.83
CA GLY A 210 -6.72 -12.08 -4.61
C GLY A 210 -6.86 -13.59 -4.74
N GLY A 211 -6.93 -14.30 -3.60
CA GLY A 211 -7.20 -15.74 -3.58
C GLY A 211 -5.97 -16.66 -3.69
N ILE A 212 -4.77 -16.14 -3.41
CA ILE A 212 -3.52 -16.93 -3.42
C ILE A 212 -3.58 -18.23 -2.61
N ARG A 213 -4.32 -18.25 -1.50
CA ARG A 213 -4.49 -19.46 -0.66
C ARG A 213 -4.98 -20.70 -1.43
N TYR A 214 -5.68 -20.51 -2.55
CA TYR A 214 -6.23 -21.59 -3.38
C TYR A 214 -5.48 -21.77 -4.71
N ARG A 215 -4.31 -21.13 -4.88
CA ARG A 215 -3.46 -21.22 -6.07
C ARG A 215 -2.02 -21.54 -5.68
N ALA A 216 -1.25 -22.08 -6.62
CA ALA A 216 0.16 -22.40 -6.39
C ALA A 216 1.08 -21.19 -6.60
N ASP A 217 0.66 -20.25 -7.45
CA ASP A 217 1.46 -19.10 -7.87
C ASP A 217 0.76 -17.76 -7.56
N LEU A 218 1.58 -16.72 -7.32
CA LEU A 218 1.11 -15.37 -6.96
C LEU A 218 0.36 -14.67 -8.09
N LYS A 219 0.54 -15.09 -9.35
CA LYS A 219 0.08 -14.36 -10.54
C LYS A 219 0.41 -12.85 -10.50
N GLN A 220 1.56 -12.49 -9.92
CA GLN A 220 2.00 -11.10 -9.86
C GLN A 220 2.29 -10.59 -11.28
N ILE A 221 1.73 -9.44 -11.60
CA ILE A 221 2.03 -8.67 -12.80
C ILE A 221 2.88 -7.48 -12.36
N SER A 222 4.05 -7.30 -12.97
CA SER A 222 4.93 -6.17 -12.70
C SER A 222 5.03 -5.30 -13.93
N ALA A 223 4.96 -3.99 -13.73
CA ALA A 223 5.20 -2.99 -14.77
C ALA A 223 5.94 -1.79 -14.16
N LYS A 224 6.52 -0.95 -15.02
CA LYS A 224 7.24 0.25 -14.59
C LYS A 224 6.59 1.50 -15.13
N THR A 225 6.58 2.55 -14.33
CA THR A 225 6.11 3.84 -14.80
C THR A 225 7.06 4.46 -15.81
N ASP A 226 6.51 5.06 -16.86
CA ASP A 226 7.25 5.80 -17.88
C ASP A 226 7.66 7.21 -17.40
N ALA A 227 8.23 8.03 -18.30
CA ALA A 227 8.64 9.40 -18.00
C ALA A 227 7.48 10.32 -17.56
N GLU A 228 6.24 9.97 -17.92
CA GLU A 228 5.02 10.67 -17.52
C GLU A 228 4.39 10.07 -16.26
N GLY A 229 5.06 9.10 -15.62
CA GLY A 229 4.56 8.40 -14.46
C GLY A 229 3.48 7.36 -14.78
N LYS A 230 3.25 7.02 -16.05
CA LYS A 230 2.17 6.11 -16.47
C LYS A 230 2.62 4.67 -16.51
N VAL A 231 1.73 3.78 -16.14
CA VAL A 231 1.88 2.33 -16.25
C VAL A 231 0.66 1.75 -16.98
N ARG A 232 0.88 0.70 -17.75
CA ARG A 232 -0.16 -0.04 -18.49
C ARG A 232 -0.24 -1.46 -17.96
N PHE A 233 -1.46 -1.94 -17.71
CA PHE A 233 -1.74 -3.32 -17.34
C PHE A 233 -2.75 -3.91 -18.32
N THR A 234 -2.52 -5.16 -18.73
CA THR A 234 -3.55 -6.00 -19.37
C THR A 234 -3.92 -7.09 -18.38
N TRP A 235 -5.19 -7.20 -18.06
CA TRP A 235 -5.66 -8.08 -16.98
C TRP A 235 -5.97 -9.47 -17.51
N PRO A 236 -5.31 -10.53 -17.01
CA PRO A 236 -5.46 -11.88 -17.57
C PRO A 236 -6.72 -12.60 -17.08
N GLU A 237 -7.25 -12.22 -15.92
CA GLU A 237 -8.37 -12.90 -15.25
C GLU A 237 -9.22 -11.87 -14.49
N ALA A 238 -10.53 -12.13 -14.42
CA ALA A 238 -11.46 -11.32 -13.63
C ALA A 238 -11.24 -11.51 -12.12
N GLY A 239 -11.66 -10.53 -11.32
CA GLY A 239 -11.65 -10.55 -9.87
C GLY A 239 -10.94 -9.37 -9.23
N MET A 240 -10.78 -9.42 -7.90
CA MET A 240 -10.12 -8.37 -7.13
C MET A 240 -8.59 -8.44 -7.24
N TYR A 241 -7.96 -7.32 -7.58
CA TYR A 241 -6.52 -7.14 -7.63
C TYR A 241 -6.07 -6.10 -6.62
N TRP A 242 -4.96 -6.40 -5.95
CA TRP A 242 -4.20 -5.44 -5.16
C TRP A 242 -3.08 -4.87 -6.01
N VAL A 243 -3.07 -3.57 -6.23
CA VAL A 243 -2.04 -2.85 -6.98
C VAL A 243 -1.21 -2.02 -6.01
N SER A 244 0.11 -2.08 -6.10
CA SER A 244 0.99 -1.35 -5.18
C SER A 244 2.26 -0.83 -5.83
N VAL A 245 2.74 0.28 -5.28
CA VAL A 245 4.00 0.95 -5.65
C VAL A 245 4.62 1.57 -4.41
N SER A 246 5.96 1.58 -4.32
CA SER A 246 6.66 2.16 -3.17
C SER A 246 8.06 2.67 -3.52
N ILE A 247 8.56 3.62 -2.72
CA ILE A 247 9.93 4.14 -2.75
C ILE A 247 10.59 4.07 -1.36
N GLY A 248 11.93 4.06 -1.32
CA GLY A 248 12.70 4.22 -0.08
C GLY A 248 12.87 2.97 0.80
N GLY A 249 12.43 1.79 0.36
CA GLY A 249 12.57 0.50 1.06
C GLY A 249 11.78 0.40 2.38
N ARG A 250 11.20 -0.73 2.78
CA ARG A 250 11.40 -2.13 2.40
C ARG A 250 10.39 -2.58 1.32
N ARG A 251 10.95 -2.93 0.16
CA ARG A 251 10.33 -3.27 -1.13
C ARG A 251 9.22 -4.32 -0.99
N GLY A 252 8.04 -4.06 -1.57
CA GLY A 252 6.89 -4.97 -1.67
C GLY A 252 7.03 -6.08 -2.73
N GLY A 253 8.25 -6.50 -3.06
CA GLY A 253 8.56 -7.54 -4.04
C GLY A 253 9.87 -8.23 -3.66
N GLU A 254 9.97 -9.53 -3.93
CA GLU A 254 11.17 -10.33 -3.64
C GLU A 254 12.41 -9.74 -4.33
N GLY A 255 13.34 -9.22 -3.53
CA GLY A 255 14.66 -8.88 -4.04
C GLY A 255 15.38 -7.81 -3.21
N ALA A 256 16.58 -8.16 -2.74
CA ALA A 256 17.55 -7.34 -2.00
C ALA A 256 17.36 -7.26 -0.47
N GLY A 257 17.47 -8.42 0.18
CA GLY A 257 17.95 -8.50 1.56
C GLY A 257 19.46 -8.31 1.60
N GLY A 258 19.91 -7.05 1.56
CA GLY A 258 21.27 -6.68 1.95
C GLY A 258 21.28 -6.19 3.40
N PRO A 259 22.31 -6.54 4.22
CA PRO A 259 22.48 -5.92 5.53
C PRO A 259 22.62 -4.39 5.36
N PRO A 260 22.03 -3.58 6.26
CA PRO A 260 22.19 -2.13 6.18
C PRO A 260 23.68 -1.77 6.28
N PRO A 261 24.17 -0.78 5.51
CA PRO A 261 25.54 -0.34 5.60
C PRO A 261 25.87 0.16 7.01
N ALA A 262 27.08 -0.14 7.48
CA ALA A 262 27.61 0.40 8.71
C ALA A 262 27.84 1.91 8.52
N THR A 263 26.95 2.70 9.13
CA THR A 263 26.97 4.16 9.23
C THR A 263 26.81 4.90 7.89
N PRO A 264 25.57 5.25 7.50
CA PRO A 264 25.34 6.20 6.42
C PRO A 264 25.88 7.58 6.80
N PRO A 265 26.47 8.35 5.86
CA PRO A 265 26.71 9.77 6.07
C PRO A 265 25.40 10.46 6.45
N GLN A 266 25.47 11.42 7.39
CA GLN A 266 24.31 12.16 7.90
C GLN A 266 23.59 12.86 6.73
N PRO A 267 22.37 12.45 6.37
CA PRO A 267 21.63 13.13 5.32
C PRO A 267 21.26 14.54 5.78
N GLU A 268 21.52 15.56 4.96
CA GLU A 268 21.06 16.94 5.21
C GLU A 268 19.51 17.04 5.20
N ALA A 269 18.82 16.06 4.61
CA ALA A 269 17.37 15.94 4.54
C ALA A 269 16.89 14.53 4.96
N PRO A 270 15.69 14.39 5.56
CA PRO A 270 15.16 13.08 5.96
C PRO A 270 15.11 12.08 4.80
N GLU A 271 15.40 10.81 5.07
CA GLU A 271 15.18 9.73 4.11
C GLU A 271 13.68 9.67 3.75
N ARG A 272 13.34 9.65 2.45
CA ARG A 272 11.94 9.61 2.03
C ARG A 272 11.48 8.20 1.72
N ARG A 273 10.37 7.80 2.35
CA ARG A 273 9.65 6.56 2.09
C ARG A 273 8.22 6.89 1.75
N ALA A 274 7.70 6.28 0.70
CA ALA A 274 6.29 6.40 0.37
C ALA A 274 5.77 5.08 -0.19
N SER A 275 4.55 4.72 0.17
CA SER A 275 3.84 3.56 -0.35
C SER A 275 2.42 3.93 -0.74
N TYR A 276 1.97 3.34 -1.83
CA TYR A 276 0.61 3.38 -2.31
C TYR A 276 0.12 1.94 -2.53
N ALA A 277 -1.13 1.70 -2.16
CA ALA A 277 -1.84 0.50 -2.52
C ALA A 277 -3.28 0.84 -2.89
N MET A 278 -3.84 0.11 -3.87
CA MET A 278 -5.26 0.12 -4.14
C MET A 278 -5.80 -1.28 -4.36
N THR A 279 -7.08 -1.47 -4.04
CA THR A 279 -7.85 -2.63 -4.50
C THR A 279 -8.75 -2.19 -5.64
N VAL A 280 -8.75 -2.95 -6.72
CA VAL A 280 -9.61 -2.75 -7.89
C VAL A 280 -10.22 -4.07 -8.34
N GLU A 281 -11.39 -4.03 -8.96
CA GLU A 281 -12.05 -5.20 -9.53
C GLU A 281 -11.90 -5.19 -11.05
N VAL A 282 -11.50 -6.32 -11.61
CA VAL A 282 -11.48 -6.58 -13.06
C VAL A 282 -12.72 -7.40 -13.42
N GLN A 283 -13.53 -6.88 -14.33
CA GLN A 283 -14.72 -7.54 -14.87
C GLN A 283 -14.34 -8.56 -15.94
N GLY A 284 -15.16 -9.60 -16.09
CA GLY A 284 -14.96 -10.68 -17.08
C GLY A 284 -15.77 -10.53 -18.35
#